data_AF-A0A1Y5U432-F1
#
_entry.id   AF-A0A1Y5U432-F1
#
_cell.length_a   1.000
_cell.length_b   1.000
_cell.length_c   1.000
_cell.angle_alpha   90.00
_cell.angle_beta   90.00
_cell.angle_gamma   90.00
#
_symmetry.space_group_name_H-M   'P 1'
#
loop_
_entity.id
_entity.type
_entity.pdbx_description
1 polymer ?
#
loop_
_entity_poly.entity_id
_entity_poly.type
_entity_poly.pdbx_seq_one_letter_code
_entity_poly.pdbx_strand_id
1 'polypeptide(L)'
;MDMRQNDAVVWDCLKRTIDAIVPHVDVFTVACNTLHYYAPRIRKRCGPAEFIDVADVVRSHLAHLETDSAALLGAIPVASLDEWSPYYSLREEVNFERPAQLASLHELIHEIKLLGGDSSEIRGRFSDIVSGLESETVFLACTELPLVTATVPGKSLVDVNDLLAKQLVDKALNWAGTVDDQSDRMES
;
A
#
# COMPACT_ATOMS: atom_id res chain seq x y z
N MET A 1 -0.09 7.42 -13.46
CA MET A 1 0.74 8.52 -12.92
C MET A 1 2.19 8.14 -13.15
N ASP A 2 2.91 8.90 -13.98
CA ASP A 2 4.35 8.71 -14.14
C ASP A 2 5.08 9.50 -13.03
N MET A 3 5.49 8.79 -11.98
CA MET A 3 6.18 9.36 -10.82
C MET A 3 7.53 9.95 -11.19
N ARG A 4 8.23 9.36 -12.16
CA ARG A 4 9.59 9.79 -12.55
C ARG A 4 9.56 11.17 -13.20
N GLN A 5 8.56 11.40 -14.05
CA GLN A 5 8.41 12.68 -14.73
C GLN A 5 7.80 13.77 -13.83
N ASN A 6 7.07 13.39 -12.78
CA ASN A 6 6.28 14.31 -11.98
C ASN A 6 6.68 14.38 -10.50
N ASP A 7 7.87 13.87 -10.13
CA ASP A 7 8.29 13.70 -8.72
C ASP A 7 8.08 14.97 -7.88
N ALA A 8 8.58 16.11 -8.35
CA ALA A 8 8.48 17.38 -7.62
C ALA A 8 7.01 17.81 -7.41
N VAL A 9 6.19 17.73 -8.46
CA VAL A 9 4.79 18.16 -8.43
C VAL A 9 3.96 17.24 -7.53
N VAL A 10 4.15 15.92 -7.64
CA VAL A 10 3.44 14.95 -6.79
C VAL A 10 3.85 15.15 -5.34
N TRP A 11 5.14 15.32 -5.07
CA TRP A 11 5.63 15.57 -3.72
C TRP A 11 5.10 16.86 -3.12
N ASP A 12 5.08 17.96 -3.86
CA ASP A 12 4.57 19.25 -3.37
C ASP A 12 3.07 19.17 -3.05
N CYS A 13 2.29 18.47 -3.87
CA CYS A 13 0.88 18.20 -3.59
C CYS A 13 0.72 17.36 -2.32
N LEU A 14 1.42 16.23 -2.23
CA LEU A 14 1.34 15.33 -1.08
C LEU A 14 1.80 16.01 0.23
N LYS A 15 2.89 16.78 0.16
CA LYS A 15 3.40 17.58 1.28
C LYS A 15 2.31 18.50 1.83
N ARG A 16 1.65 19.28 0.97
CA ARG A 16 0.62 20.23 1.43
C ARG A 16 -0.52 19.53 2.15
N THR A 17 -0.92 18.35 1.67
CA THR A 17 -1.95 17.54 2.34
C THR A 17 -1.45 17.03 3.69
N ILE A 18 -0.22 16.53 3.78
CA ILE A 18 0.37 16.05 5.04
C ILE A 18 0.44 17.19 6.07
N ASP A 19 0.97 18.34 5.66
CA ASP A 19 1.09 19.53 6.52
C ASP A 19 -0.29 19.99 7.04
N ALA A 20 -1.36 19.76 6.27
CA ALA A 20 -2.73 20.09 6.66
C ALA A 20 -3.38 19.05 7.59
N ILE A 21 -3.08 17.75 7.47
CA ILE A 21 -3.73 16.70 8.27
C ILE A 21 -3.01 16.39 9.58
N VAL A 22 -1.67 16.47 9.60
CA VAL A 22 -0.83 16.07 10.74
C VAL A 22 -1.24 16.76 12.06
N PRO A 23 -1.61 18.04 12.09
CA PRO A 23 -2.06 18.68 13.33
C PRO A 23 -3.38 18.14 13.90
N HIS A 24 -4.11 17.30 13.16
CA HIS A 24 -5.45 16.84 13.49
C HIS A 24 -5.56 15.32 13.65
N VAL A 25 -4.44 14.60 13.57
CA VAL A 25 -4.43 13.13 13.64
C VAL A 25 -3.28 12.65 14.50
N ASP A 26 -3.56 11.63 15.30
CA ASP A 26 -2.54 10.88 16.05
C ASP A 26 -1.83 9.85 15.16
N VAL A 27 -2.56 9.26 14.22
CA VAL A 27 -2.07 8.24 13.30
C VAL A 27 -2.73 8.41 11.94
N PHE A 28 -1.97 8.22 10.86
CA PHE A 28 -2.50 8.25 9.50
C PHE A 28 -1.72 7.34 8.55
N THR A 29 -2.27 7.15 7.35
CA THR A 29 -1.59 6.50 6.23
C THR A 29 -2.02 7.14 4.91
N VAL A 30 -1.44 6.69 3.79
CA VAL A 30 -1.82 7.11 2.45
C VAL A 30 -2.48 5.93 1.74
N ALA A 31 -3.72 6.08 1.30
CA ALA A 31 -4.46 5.05 0.57
C ALA A 31 -3.99 4.93 -0.90
N CYS A 32 -2.68 4.86 -1.14
CA CYS A 32 -2.09 4.68 -2.46
C CYS A 32 -0.69 4.09 -2.33
N ASN A 33 -0.55 2.80 -2.62
CA ASN A 33 0.71 2.05 -2.61
C ASN A 33 1.87 2.84 -3.25
N THR A 34 1.69 3.35 -4.48
CA THR A 34 2.73 4.10 -5.18
C THR A 34 3.27 5.31 -4.40
N LEU A 35 2.43 6.03 -3.66
CA LEU A 35 2.83 7.24 -2.93
C LEU A 35 3.66 6.94 -1.68
N HIS A 36 3.70 5.69 -1.23
CA HIS A 36 4.59 5.26 -0.15
C HIS A 36 6.07 5.26 -0.55
N TYR A 37 6.40 5.45 -1.84
CA TYR A 37 7.75 5.86 -2.24
C TYR A 37 8.25 7.07 -1.43
N TYR A 38 7.34 8.00 -1.10
CA TYR A 38 7.68 9.17 -0.30
C TYR A 38 7.76 8.91 1.21
N ALA A 39 7.53 7.69 1.69
CA ALA A 39 7.48 7.38 3.12
C ALA A 39 8.66 7.94 3.93
N PRO A 40 9.94 7.89 3.47
CA PRO A 40 11.05 8.52 4.19
C PRO A 40 10.90 10.05 4.33
N ARG A 41 10.31 10.72 3.33
CA ARG A 41 10.04 12.16 3.37
C ARG A 41 8.80 12.49 4.20
N ILE A 42 7.77 11.63 4.17
CA ILE A 42 6.55 11.74 4.99
C ILE A 42 6.91 11.64 6.47
N ARG A 43 7.61 10.58 6.89
CA ARG A 43 8.03 10.35 8.29
C ARG A 43 8.73 11.57 8.92
N LYS A 44 9.56 12.27 8.15
CA LYS A 44 10.27 13.49 8.61
C LYS A 44 9.34 14.68 8.88
N ARG A 45 8.10 14.64 8.40
CA ARG A 45 7.09 15.70 8.54
C ARG A 45 5.98 15.37 9.53
N CYS A 46 5.86 14.13 9.97
CA CYS A 46 4.74 13.71 10.82
C CYS A 46 4.75 14.33 12.23
N GLY A 47 5.88 14.89 12.68
CA GLY A 47 5.97 15.47 14.02
C GLY A 47 5.57 14.43 15.09
N PRO A 48 4.55 14.70 15.93
CA PRO A 48 4.06 13.74 16.91
C PRO A 48 3.13 12.65 16.32
N ALA A 49 2.57 12.87 15.13
CA ALA A 49 1.68 11.89 14.50
C ALA A 49 2.49 10.67 14.00
N GLU A 50 1.89 9.49 14.05
CA GLU A 50 2.45 8.27 13.49
C GLU A 50 2.00 8.09 12.03
N PHE A 51 2.95 7.79 11.13
CA PHE A 51 2.65 7.39 9.75
C PHE A 51 2.85 5.90 9.58
N ILE A 52 1.78 5.20 9.17
CA ILE A 52 1.81 3.78 8.84
C ILE A 52 2.22 3.60 7.38
N ASP A 53 3.34 2.92 7.17
CA ASP A 53 3.93 2.67 5.85
C ASP A 53 3.57 1.27 5.32
N VAL A 54 3.27 1.17 4.03
CA VAL A 54 2.86 -0.06 3.36
C VAL A 54 3.97 -1.12 3.35
N ALA A 55 5.23 -0.71 3.28
CA ALA A 55 6.34 -1.65 3.37
C ALA A 55 6.41 -2.30 4.76
N ASP A 56 6.12 -1.54 5.81
CA ASP A 56 6.15 -2.05 7.18
C ASP A 56 4.97 -3.02 7.44
N VAL A 57 3.78 -2.71 6.92
CA VAL A 57 2.60 -3.59 7.08
C VAL A 57 2.79 -4.91 6.33
N VAL A 58 3.34 -4.84 5.11
CA VAL A 58 3.65 -6.03 4.31
C VAL A 58 4.75 -6.84 4.98
N ARG A 59 5.82 -6.22 5.48
CA ARG A 59 6.86 -6.91 6.27
C ARG A 59 6.27 -7.63 7.48
N SER A 60 5.41 -6.96 8.25
CA SER A 60 4.76 -7.56 9.41
C SER A 60 3.90 -8.75 9.03
N HIS A 61 3.17 -8.67 7.91
CA HIS A 61 2.36 -9.78 7.41
C HIS A 61 3.24 -10.96 6.97
N LEU A 62 4.32 -10.70 6.24
CA LEU A 62 5.30 -11.69 5.78
C LEU A 62 5.95 -12.45 6.94
N ALA A 63 6.23 -11.78 8.07
CA ALA A 63 6.83 -12.41 9.25
C ALA A 63 5.95 -13.52 9.87
N HIS A 64 4.67 -13.59 9.51
CA HIS A 64 3.74 -14.65 9.92
C HIS A 64 3.56 -15.76 8.87
N LEU A 65 4.19 -15.64 7.71
CA LEU A 65 4.15 -16.66 6.67
C LEU A 65 5.31 -17.64 6.85
N GLU A 66 5.08 -18.91 6.49
CA GLU A 66 6.11 -19.96 6.48
C GLU A 66 6.94 -19.96 5.18
N THR A 67 6.84 -18.90 4.37
CA THR A 67 7.50 -18.77 3.06
C THR A 67 8.31 -17.47 2.97
N ASP A 68 9.44 -17.54 2.26
CA ASP A 68 10.27 -16.40 1.87
C ASP A 68 9.94 -15.87 0.46
N SER A 69 8.90 -16.41 -0.17
CA SER A 69 8.46 -16.06 -1.52
C SER A 69 6.98 -15.66 -1.56
N ALA A 70 6.70 -14.61 -2.33
CA ALA A 70 5.35 -14.12 -2.57
C ALA A 70 5.31 -13.38 -3.92
N ALA A 71 4.15 -13.31 -4.56
CA ALA A 71 4.00 -12.46 -5.74
C ALA A 71 3.55 -11.04 -5.36
N LEU A 72 4.00 -10.05 -6.11
CA LEU A 72 3.62 -8.64 -5.94
C LEU A 72 2.96 -8.11 -7.22
N LEU A 73 1.67 -7.82 -7.15
CA LEU A 73 0.93 -7.19 -8.23
C LEU A 73 0.69 -5.71 -7.91
N GLY A 74 1.15 -4.83 -8.80
CA GLY A 74 0.88 -3.42 -8.69
C GLY A 74 1.18 -2.67 -9.98
N ALA A 75 0.96 -1.35 -9.96
CA ALA A 75 1.38 -0.50 -11.06
C ALA A 75 2.90 -0.57 -11.26
N ILE A 76 3.41 -0.16 -12.42
CA ILE A 76 4.84 -0.27 -12.77
C ILE A 76 5.78 0.23 -11.66
N PRO A 77 5.61 1.42 -11.05
CA PRO A 77 6.51 1.88 -10.00
C PRO A 77 6.53 0.99 -8.75
N VAL A 78 5.43 0.25 -8.51
CA VAL A 78 5.32 -0.67 -7.39
C VAL A 78 5.98 -2.00 -7.72
N ALA A 79 5.55 -2.62 -8.83
CA ALA A 79 5.96 -3.97 -9.21
C ALA A 79 7.37 -4.06 -9.82
N SER A 80 8.01 -2.92 -10.17
CA SER A 80 9.39 -2.93 -10.68
C SER A 80 10.40 -3.36 -9.63
N LEU A 81 10.12 -3.11 -8.34
CA LEU A 81 11.02 -3.32 -7.19
C LEU A 81 12.37 -2.60 -7.34
N ASP A 82 12.41 -1.53 -8.14
CA ASP A 82 13.56 -0.63 -8.23
C ASP A 82 13.48 0.49 -7.18
N GLU A 83 14.39 1.46 -7.22
CA GLU A 83 14.44 2.55 -6.23
C GLU A 83 13.16 3.40 -6.11
N TRP A 84 12.24 3.31 -7.08
CA TRP A 84 10.95 4.01 -7.07
C TRP A 84 9.84 3.20 -6.39
N SER A 85 10.10 1.93 -6.07
CA SER A 85 9.13 1.08 -5.41
C SER A 85 9.09 1.36 -3.90
N PRO A 86 7.89 1.52 -3.31
CA PRO A 86 7.76 1.56 -1.86
C PRO A 86 8.27 0.28 -1.19
N TYR A 87 8.35 -0.83 -1.94
CA TYR A 87 8.81 -2.14 -1.46
C TYR A 87 10.30 -2.38 -1.73
N TYR A 88 11.04 -1.37 -2.21
CA TYR A 88 12.45 -1.53 -2.56
C TYR A 88 13.27 -2.14 -1.41
N SER A 89 13.03 -1.73 -0.16
CA SER A 89 13.73 -2.25 1.01
C SER A 89 13.44 -3.73 1.31
N LEU A 90 12.28 -4.25 0.90
CA LEU A 90 11.87 -5.63 1.18
C LEU A 90 12.46 -6.64 0.20
N ARG A 91 13.08 -6.21 -0.90
CA ARG A 91 13.63 -7.10 -1.93
C ARG A 91 14.75 -8.03 -1.41
N GLU A 92 15.37 -7.66 -0.29
CA GLU A 92 16.43 -8.45 0.37
C GLU A 92 15.85 -9.38 1.46
N GLU A 93 14.60 -9.15 1.86
CA GLU A 93 13.90 -9.91 2.89
C GLU A 93 12.98 -11.00 2.27
N VAL A 94 12.44 -10.74 1.08
CA VAL A 94 11.49 -11.62 0.39
C VAL A 94 11.79 -11.70 -1.10
N ASN A 95 11.71 -12.91 -1.64
CA ASN A 95 11.76 -13.16 -3.08
C ASN A 95 10.40 -12.84 -3.71
N PHE A 96 10.25 -11.59 -4.14
CA PHE A 96 9.03 -11.17 -4.83
C PHE A 96 8.98 -11.65 -6.28
N GLU A 97 8.05 -12.54 -6.57
CA GLU A 97 7.66 -12.87 -7.93
C GLU A 97 6.90 -11.71 -8.56
N ARG A 98 7.18 -11.46 -9.85
CA ARG A 98 6.50 -10.47 -10.66
C ARG A 98 5.80 -11.17 -11.82
N PRO A 99 4.64 -10.66 -12.27
CA PRO A 99 4.01 -11.21 -13.45
C PRO A 99 4.92 -11.01 -14.67
N ALA A 100 4.96 -12.02 -15.55
CA ALA A 100 5.81 -11.99 -16.74
C ALA A 100 5.51 -10.78 -17.67
N GLN A 101 4.27 -10.27 -17.64
CA GLN A 101 3.78 -9.21 -18.51
C GLN A 101 3.35 -7.99 -17.71
N LEU A 102 4.32 -7.25 -17.15
CA LEU A 102 4.08 -6.05 -16.34
C LEU A 102 3.25 -4.98 -17.07
N ALA A 103 3.42 -4.83 -18.38
CA ALA A 103 2.63 -3.90 -19.19
C ALA A 103 1.13 -4.26 -19.19
N SER A 104 0.82 -5.54 -19.38
CA SER A 104 -0.57 -6.03 -19.39
C SER A 104 -1.25 -5.89 -18.02
N LEU A 105 -0.51 -6.10 -16.92
CA LEU A 105 -1.02 -5.78 -15.58
C LEU A 105 -1.27 -4.27 -15.43
N HIS A 106 -0.37 -3.43 -15.93
CA HIS A 106 -0.53 -1.98 -15.83
C HIS A 106 -1.76 -1.48 -16.60
N GLU A 107 -1.98 -1.98 -17.82
CA GLU A 107 -3.17 -1.71 -18.62
C GLU A 107 -4.44 -2.16 -17.91
N LEU A 108 -4.46 -3.38 -17.37
CA LEU A 108 -5.58 -3.89 -16.58
C LEU A 108 -5.91 -2.97 -15.38
N ILE A 109 -4.89 -2.50 -14.66
CA ILE A 109 -5.08 -1.55 -13.55
C ILE A 109 -5.73 -0.25 -14.04
N HIS A 110 -5.31 0.29 -15.18
CA HIS A 110 -5.94 1.50 -15.76
C HIS A 110 -7.39 1.24 -16.17
N GLU A 111 -7.69 0.10 -16.76
CA GLU A 111 -9.06 -0.26 -17.11
C GLU A 111 -9.95 -0.38 -15.87
N ILE A 112 -9.46 -0.98 -14.78
CA ILE A 112 -10.21 -1.04 -13.51
C ILE A 112 -10.44 0.37 -12.95
N LYS A 113 -9.47 1.29 -13.06
CA LYS A 113 -9.67 2.70 -12.65
C LYS A 113 -10.80 3.37 -13.42
N LEU A 114 -10.96 3.06 -14.70
CA LEU A 114 -11.94 3.68 -15.59
C LEU A 114 -13.32 3.03 -15.50
N LEU A 115 -13.37 1.70 -15.38
CA LEU A 115 -14.57 0.89 -15.56
C LEU A 115 -15.03 0.16 -14.29
N GLY A 116 -14.20 0.11 -13.25
CA GLY A 116 -14.40 -0.74 -12.07
C GLY A 116 -13.99 -2.20 -12.31
N GLY A 117 -14.16 -3.05 -11.28
CA GLY A 117 -13.72 -4.45 -11.29
C GLY A 117 -14.79 -5.48 -11.70
N ASP A 118 -15.97 -5.04 -12.13
CA ASP A 118 -17.13 -5.91 -12.32
C ASP A 118 -17.23 -6.57 -13.70
N SER A 119 -16.45 -6.12 -14.69
CA SER A 119 -16.43 -6.71 -16.01
C SER A 119 -15.91 -8.15 -15.97
N SER A 120 -16.60 -9.07 -16.65
CA SER A 120 -16.15 -10.45 -16.81
C SER A 120 -14.81 -10.56 -17.53
N GLU A 121 -14.53 -9.64 -18.47
CA GLU A 121 -13.26 -9.57 -19.18
C GLU A 121 -12.11 -9.18 -18.24
N ILE A 122 -12.32 -8.17 -17.39
CA ILE A 122 -11.35 -7.73 -16.37
C ILE A 122 -11.07 -8.88 -15.39
N ARG A 123 -12.12 -9.55 -14.91
CA ARG A 123 -11.99 -10.70 -13.99
C ARG A 123 -11.25 -11.87 -14.64
N GLY A 124 -11.51 -12.15 -15.92
CA GLY A 124 -10.81 -13.17 -16.70
C GLY A 124 -9.32 -12.88 -16.80
N ARG A 125 -8.96 -11.69 -17.31
CA ARG A 125 -7.55 -11.26 -17.45
C ARG A 125 -6.81 -11.23 -16.11
N PHE A 126 -7.46 -10.74 -15.06
CA PHE A 126 -6.90 -10.77 -13.71
C PHE A 126 -6.61 -12.20 -13.26
N SER A 127 -7.58 -13.10 -13.44
CA SER A 127 -7.43 -14.51 -13.05
C SER A 127 -6.32 -15.20 -13.85
N ASP A 128 -6.18 -14.90 -15.14
CA ASP A 128 -5.11 -15.44 -15.98
C ASP A 128 -3.72 -14.98 -15.51
N ILE A 129 -3.56 -13.69 -15.19
CA ILE A 129 -2.32 -13.15 -14.64
C ILE A 129 -1.97 -13.84 -13.32
N VAL A 130 -2.93 -13.93 -12.40
CA VAL A 130 -2.73 -14.54 -11.08
C VAL A 130 -2.43 -16.04 -11.17
N SER A 131 -3.12 -16.75 -12.06
CA SER A 131 -2.93 -18.19 -12.26
C SER A 131 -1.57 -18.52 -12.87
N GLY A 132 -0.99 -17.59 -13.64
CA GLY A 132 0.34 -17.73 -14.22
C GLY A 132 1.49 -17.53 -13.24
N LEU A 133 1.22 -17.11 -12.00
CA LEU A 133 2.23 -16.95 -10.95
C LEU A 133 2.54 -18.31 -10.31
N GLU A 134 3.76 -18.49 -9.82
CA GLU A 134 4.16 -19.67 -9.05
C GLU A 134 3.77 -19.52 -7.57
N SER A 135 3.96 -18.33 -7.00
CA SER A 135 3.75 -18.02 -5.58
C SER A 135 2.30 -18.21 -5.17
N GLU A 136 2.06 -18.90 -4.05
CA GLU A 136 0.70 -19.08 -3.49
C GLU A 136 0.15 -17.77 -2.92
N THR A 137 0.97 -17.01 -2.21
CA THR A 137 0.59 -15.69 -1.67
C THR A 137 0.82 -14.60 -2.71
N VAL A 138 -0.21 -13.80 -2.98
CA VAL A 138 -0.19 -12.74 -3.99
C VAL A 138 -0.65 -11.43 -3.35
N PHE A 139 0.27 -10.49 -3.18
CA PHE A 139 -0.04 -9.15 -2.69
C PHE A 139 -0.64 -8.29 -3.79
N LEU A 140 -1.85 -7.78 -3.54
CA LEU A 140 -2.55 -6.82 -4.37
C LEU A 140 -2.13 -5.39 -3.98
N ALA A 141 -0.93 -5.00 -4.38
CA ALA A 141 -0.28 -3.73 -4.04
C ALA A 141 -0.69 -2.57 -4.96
N CYS A 142 -1.97 -2.52 -5.33
CA CYS A 142 -2.59 -1.39 -5.99
C CYS A 142 -4.07 -1.34 -5.61
N THR A 143 -4.58 -0.15 -5.29
CA THR A 143 -5.90 0.03 -4.66
C THR A 143 -7.04 -0.46 -5.53
N GLU A 144 -6.82 -0.62 -6.83
CA GLU A 144 -7.81 -1.11 -7.78
C GLU A 144 -7.87 -2.63 -7.88
N LEU A 145 -6.79 -3.34 -7.62
CA LEU A 145 -6.75 -4.80 -7.80
C LEU A 145 -7.76 -5.53 -6.89
N PRO A 146 -7.94 -5.16 -5.61
CA PRO A 146 -8.96 -5.75 -4.75
C PRO A 146 -10.41 -5.52 -5.22
N LEU A 147 -10.66 -4.55 -6.11
CA LEU A 147 -12.00 -4.32 -6.67
C LEU A 147 -12.43 -5.43 -7.63
N VAL A 148 -11.48 -6.22 -8.14
CA VAL A 148 -11.75 -7.36 -9.00
C VAL A 148 -12.17 -8.53 -8.12
N THR A 149 -13.47 -8.78 -8.04
CA THR A 149 -14.04 -9.90 -7.26
C THR A 149 -13.78 -11.24 -7.96
N ALA A 150 -12.60 -11.80 -7.71
CA ALA A 150 -12.16 -13.08 -8.26
C ALA A 150 -11.60 -13.99 -7.17
N THR A 151 -11.75 -15.30 -7.37
CA THR A 151 -11.09 -16.34 -6.59
C THR A 151 -10.29 -17.20 -7.55
N VAL A 152 -9.01 -17.39 -7.24
CA VAL A 152 -8.10 -18.18 -8.08
C VAL A 152 -7.65 -19.40 -7.27
N PRO A 153 -7.91 -20.62 -7.74
CA PRO A 153 -7.55 -21.84 -7.01
C PRO A 153 -6.06 -21.90 -6.66
N GLY A 154 -5.75 -22.27 -5.42
CA GLY A 154 -4.37 -22.39 -4.93
C GLY A 154 -3.66 -21.05 -4.67
N LYS A 155 -4.39 -19.92 -4.75
CA LYS A 155 -3.82 -18.59 -4.49
C LYS A 155 -4.50 -17.93 -3.30
N SER A 156 -3.69 -17.31 -2.45
CA SER A 156 -4.11 -16.42 -1.38
C SER A 156 -3.91 -14.98 -1.82
N LEU A 157 -5.00 -14.28 -2.12
CA LEU A 157 -4.97 -12.88 -2.55
C LEU A 157 -5.00 -11.97 -1.33
N VAL A 158 -3.90 -11.26 -1.09
CA VAL A 158 -3.75 -10.38 0.07
C VAL A 158 -3.95 -8.94 -0.37
N ASP A 159 -5.06 -8.34 0.06
CA ASP A 159 -5.31 -6.91 -0.11
C ASP A 159 -4.41 -6.10 0.83
N VAL A 160 -3.42 -5.41 0.25
CA VAL A 160 -2.48 -4.58 1.01
C VAL A 160 -3.19 -3.38 1.66
N ASN A 161 -4.24 -2.85 1.04
CA ASN A 161 -5.02 -1.77 1.64
C ASN A 161 -5.79 -2.25 2.87
N ASP A 162 -6.28 -3.48 2.86
CA ASP A 162 -6.93 -4.10 4.03
C ASP A 162 -5.92 -4.28 5.18
N LEU A 163 -4.65 -4.66 4.87
CA LEU A 163 -3.59 -4.69 5.88
C LEU A 163 -3.32 -3.30 6.48
N LEU A 164 -3.21 -2.27 5.64
CA LEU A 164 -3.04 -0.88 6.09
C LEU A 164 -4.20 -0.45 6.98
N ALA A 165 -5.44 -0.74 6.58
CA ALA A 165 -6.64 -0.38 7.32
C ALA A 165 -6.69 -1.08 8.68
N LYS A 166 -6.38 -2.38 8.74
CA LYS A 166 -6.30 -3.13 10.01
C LYS A 166 -5.25 -2.54 10.94
N GLN A 167 -4.05 -2.24 10.44
CA GLN A 167 -3.01 -1.64 11.27
C GLN A 167 -3.40 -0.24 11.76
N LEU A 168 -4.11 0.54 10.95
CA LEU A 168 -4.64 1.83 11.37
C LEU A 168 -5.67 1.69 12.49
N VAL A 169 -6.59 0.73 12.38
CA VAL A 169 -7.58 0.43 13.43
C VAL A 169 -6.88 -0.03 14.72
N ASP A 170 -5.91 -0.95 14.62
CA ASP A 170 -5.18 -1.45 15.78
C ASP A 170 -4.43 -0.32 16.50
N LYS A 171 -3.81 0.60 15.75
CA LYS A 171 -3.15 1.77 16.30
C LYS A 171 -4.11 2.75 16.96
N ALA A 172 -5.26 2.99 16.33
CA ALA A 172 -6.28 3.88 16.87
C ALA A 172 -6.89 3.34 18.18
N LEU A 173 -7.13 2.02 18.26
CA LEU A 173 -7.70 1.39 19.46
C LEU A 173 -6.70 1.24 20.61
N ASN A 174 -5.42 1.11 20.29
CA ASN A 174 -4.34 0.97 21.28
C ASN A 174 -3.53 2.26 21.48
N TRP A 175 -4.07 3.41 21.05
CA TRP A 175 -3.37 4.68 21.20
C TRP A 175 -3.28 5.06 22.67
N ALA A 176 -2.09 4.87 23.24
CA ALA A 176 -1.79 5.21 24.63
C ALA A 176 -1.38 6.69 24.81
N GLY A 177 -1.76 7.57 23.88
CA GLY A 177 -1.35 8.97 23.89
C GLY A 177 -1.60 9.64 25.24
N THR A 178 -0.64 10.44 25.71
CA THR A 178 -0.77 11.30 26.88
C THR A 178 -1.92 12.26 26.65
N VAL A 179 -3.09 11.94 27.18
CA VAL A 179 -4.12 12.94 27.46
C VAL A 179 -3.50 13.83 28.53
N ASP A 180 -2.93 14.95 28.10
CA ASP A 180 -2.53 16.01 29.01
C ASP A 180 -3.85 16.51 29.63
N ASP A 181 -4.14 16.01 30.82
CA ASP A 181 -5.36 16.29 31.58
C ASP A 181 -5.36 17.77 31.97
N GLN A 182 -5.78 18.64 31.05
CA GLN A 182 -5.95 20.06 31.30
C GLN A 182 -7.25 20.36 32.06
N SER A 183 -7.82 19.39 32.78
CA SER A 183 -8.98 19.63 33.64
C SER A 183 -8.65 20.41 34.93
N ASP A 184 -7.37 20.66 35.25
CA ASP A 184 -6.94 21.32 36.49
C ASP A 184 -6.56 22.82 36.36
N ARG A 185 -6.90 23.51 35.26
CA ARG A 185 -6.60 24.97 35.11
C ARG A 185 -7.83 25.86 34.98
N MET A 186 -8.87 25.59 35.77
CA MET A 186 -10.00 26.50 35.92
C MET A 186 -10.44 26.72 37.38
N GLU A 187 -9.53 26.68 38.35
CA GLU A 187 -9.79 27.24 39.69
C GLU A 187 -8.54 27.91 40.26
N SER A 188 -8.33 29.19 39.93
CA SER A 188 -7.54 30.14 40.75
C SER A 188 -7.85 31.59 40.36
#